data_AF-A0A971XY69-F1
#
_entry.id   AF-A0A971XY69-F1
#
_cell.length_a   1.000
_cell.length_b   1.000
_cell.length_c   1.000
_cell.angle_alpha   90.00
_cell.angle_beta   90.00
_cell.angle_gamma   90.00
#
_symmetry.space_group_name_H-M   'P 1'
#
loop_
_entity.id
_entity.type
_entity.pdbx_description
1 polymer ?
#
loop_
_entity_poly.entity_id
_entity_poly.type
_entity_poly.pdbx_seq_one_letter_code
_entity_poly.pdbx_strand_id
1 'polypeptide(L)'
;MKRLKIVGAVILFAAMAVFLLLPGSGSMERYEDMYQRGHYAQVSRGLQKELRRTPQWHEARLLLIEAELKQNRLESAVRHVLVLEGEKGFSRAVRQIIKWLEINEPSQDVAASVLNLLQQRLQEKNADTLLYELLLHMARYQDPSLIPEALRLALSAPIEFSEELENLFYTSMARIHSQGDIATLWDLAVEYDSMFHAEAHMGMRAYVVMMLSAEEVALLWQQHPGEALLAIRHAFMSEPTAGLELVREWEGTYTVDESSASLYASMKLAILAGAEHLEPGDFACLDSVRLMDLALSCTYLPAKCQFILDYLEEKNYDAEEIQTARGALSGLRPDLSLDRNVFSISPDGEKILCADGLGMYMLVEGSETKLADYLIPGVVYWSADSSHFVIVTETYQVISSQIINEEYGDGFLFSVDDGKVKELGFSDSGYNILGWKGPETLWLEDQYPRSLERYYEYNIKTDEILPSRITAPAWAEKFHPSPKGYVAWSSSSGFSMSPEDGPQELTGYFISWTPDGSGLLVDDGGFCVWSGDEPEPTGVEGRLLGWRNDRVFYWTPWRGKTLFSKLMGYDIESKEVIDYNAFGAWREANGNTAVAWNYVYLGGIISSRADLRPTQPISLVYFIP
;
A
#
# COMPACT_ATOMS: atom_id res chain seq x y z
N MET A 1 -36.02 72.83 34.50
CA MET A 1 -35.30 72.89 33.20
C MET A 1 -33.82 72.51 33.24
N LYS A 2 -33.03 72.75 34.31
CA LYS A 2 -31.60 72.38 34.35
C LYS A 2 -31.31 70.85 34.43
N ARG A 3 -32.17 70.05 35.07
CA ARG A 3 -31.98 68.59 35.21
C ARG A 3 -32.18 67.80 33.90
N LEU A 4 -33.11 68.22 33.03
CA LEU A 4 -33.36 67.58 31.73
C LEU A 4 -32.22 67.78 30.72
N LYS A 5 -31.51 68.93 30.79
CA LYS A 5 -30.34 69.18 29.93
C LYS A 5 -29.13 68.32 30.31
N ILE A 6 -28.98 68.00 31.60
CA ILE A 6 -27.89 67.15 32.09
C ILE A 6 -28.14 65.68 31.73
N VAL A 7 -29.37 65.20 31.88
CA VAL A 7 -29.74 63.83 31.46
C VAL A 7 -29.60 63.66 29.94
N GLY A 8 -30.03 64.66 29.15
CA GLY A 8 -29.82 64.67 27.71
C GLY A 8 -28.34 64.67 27.31
N ALA A 9 -27.49 65.44 28.00
CA ALA A 9 -26.05 65.46 27.75
C ALA A 9 -25.37 64.14 28.12
N VAL A 10 -25.79 63.47 29.20
CA VAL A 10 -25.25 62.16 29.62
C VAL A 10 -25.66 61.06 28.64
N ILE A 11 -26.89 61.07 28.14
CA ILE A 11 -27.32 60.12 27.11
C ILE A 11 -26.57 60.37 25.79
N LEU A 12 -26.34 61.64 25.42
CA LEU A 12 -25.57 61.98 24.23
C LEU A 12 -24.10 61.56 24.38
N PHE A 13 -23.50 61.74 25.55
CA PHE A 13 -22.14 61.31 25.85
C PHE A 13 -22.01 59.79 25.88
N ALA A 14 -22.99 59.08 26.43
CA ALA A 14 -23.03 57.62 26.42
C ALA A 14 -23.22 57.08 25.01
N ALA A 15 -24.09 57.68 24.20
CA ALA A 15 -24.26 57.33 22.79
C ALA A 15 -22.99 57.63 21.97
N MET A 16 -22.31 58.75 22.23
CA MET A 16 -21.07 59.12 21.57
C MET A 16 -19.89 58.25 22.01
N ALA A 17 -19.83 57.83 23.27
CA ALA A 17 -18.84 56.89 23.79
C ALA A 17 -19.03 55.47 23.25
N VAL A 18 -20.28 55.00 23.11
CA VAL A 18 -20.59 53.74 22.42
C VAL A 18 -20.25 53.82 20.93
N PHE A 19 -20.45 54.98 20.30
CA PHE A 19 -20.07 55.21 18.90
C PHE A 19 -18.54 55.31 18.70
N LEU A 20 -17.79 55.80 19.70
CA LEU A 20 -16.31 55.87 19.70
C LEU A 20 -15.64 54.54 20.11
N LEU A 21 -16.33 53.69 20.88
CA LEU A 21 -15.88 52.34 21.26
C LEU A 21 -16.25 51.27 20.22
N LEU A 22 -17.10 51.61 19.23
CA LEU A 22 -17.27 50.79 18.05
C LEU A 22 -16.03 50.95 17.17
N PRO A 23 -15.32 49.86 16.83
CA PRO A 23 -14.14 49.94 15.97
C PRO A 23 -14.52 50.63 14.66
N GLY A 24 -13.69 51.62 14.29
CA GLY A 24 -13.91 52.51 13.16
C GLY A 24 -14.33 51.75 11.90
N SER A 25 -15.20 52.37 11.10
CA SER A 25 -15.60 51.82 9.80
C SER A 25 -14.35 51.57 8.95
N GLY A 26 -13.97 50.31 8.78
CA GLY A 26 -12.89 49.90 7.88
C GLY A 26 -11.65 49.27 8.52
N SER A 27 -11.61 48.91 9.80
CA SER A 27 -10.50 48.10 10.33
C SER A 27 -10.72 46.59 10.11
N MET A 28 -9.66 45.87 9.76
CA MET A 28 -9.68 44.41 9.55
C MET A 28 -10.18 43.66 10.80
N GLU A 29 -9.70 44.07 11.98
CA GLU A 29 -10.02 43.48 13.29
C GLU A 29 -11.53 43.40 13.56
N ARG A 30 -12.29 44.40 13.10
CA ARG A 30 -13.76 44.41 13.26
C ARG A 30 -14.40 43.27 12.47
N TYR A 31 -13.95 43.07 11.23
CA TYR A 31 -14.51 42.02 10.38
C TYR A 31 -14.08 40.63 10.86
N GLU A 32 -12.87 40.49 11.39
CA GLU A 32 -12.38 39.26 12.02
C GLU A 32 -13.20 38.90 13.27
N ASP A 33 -13.43 39.85 14.18
CA ASP A 33 -14.28 39.65 15.37
C ASP A 33 -15.71 39.25 14.97
N MET A 34 -16.29 39.91 13.97
CA MET A 34 -17.61 39.55 13.45
C MET A 34 -17.63 38.14 12.82
N TYR A 35 -16.56 37.75 12.12
CA TYR A 35 -16.43 36.42 11.55
C TYR A 35 -16.35 35.34 12.64
N GLN A 36 -15.53 35.56 13.68
CA GLN A 36 -15.41 34.62 14.81
C GLN A 36 -16.73 34.43 15.57
N ARG A 37 -17.59 35.46 15.61
CA ARG A 37 -18.93 35.40 16.20
C ARG A 37 -20.00 34.79 15.28
N GLY A 38 -19.61 34.28 14.11
CA GLY A 38 -20.53 33.63 13.17
C GLY A 38 -21.36 34.59 12.32
N HIS A 39 -21.04 35.89 12.29
CA HIS A 39 -21.80 36.89 11.52
C HIS A 39 -21.41 36.95 10.03
N TYR A 40 -21.27 35.79 9.38
CA TYR A 40 -20.70 35.65 8.03
C TYR A 40 -21.42 36.51 6.96
N ALA A 41 -22.75 36.57 6.97
CA ALA A 41 -23.53 37.37 6.01
C ALA A 41 -23.36 38.89 6.19
N GLN A 42 -22.99 39.35 7.40
CA GLN A 42 -22.69 40.76 7.65
C GLN A 42 -21.24 41.09 7.25
N VAL A 43 -20.31 40.18 7.54
CA VAL A 43 -18.91 40.25 7.10
C VAL A 43 -18.85 40.31 5.57
N SER A 44 -19.52 39.40 4.87
CA SER A 44 -19.55 39.34 3.41
C SER A 44 -20.05 40.65 2.78
N ARG A 45 -21.22 41.15 3.20
CA ARG A 45 -21.79 42.42 2.67
C ARG A 45 -20.91 43.63 2.98
N GLY A 46 -20.31 43.66 4.17
CA GLY A 46 -19.43 44.75 4.59
C GLY A 46 -18.14 44.79 3.77
N LEU A 47 -17.45 43.65 3.68
CA LEU A 47 -16.19 43.51 2.94
C LEU A 47 -16.38 43.69 1.44
N GLN A 48 -17.48 43.20 0.84
CA GLN A 48 -17.79 43.49 -0.58
C GLN A 48 -17.90 45.00 -0.86
N LYS A 49 -18.47 45.78 0.08
CA LYS A 49 -18.59 47.23 -0.08
C LYS A 49 -17.23 47.92 0.07
N GLU A 50 -16.41 47.49 1.02
CA GLU A 50 -15.08 48.07 1.21
C GLU A 50 -14.11 47.69 0.08
N LEU A 51 -14.15 46.46 -0.44
CA LEU A 51 -13.33 46.04 -1.58
C LEU A 51 -13.69 46.75 -2.89
N ARG A 52 -14.91 47.29 -3.04
CA ARG A 52 -15.24 48.20 -4.16
C ARG A 52 -14.49 49.53 -4.07
N ARG A 53 -14.17 49.98 -2.86
CA ARG A 53 -13.42 51.23 -2.60
C ARG A 53 -11.92 51.00 -2.58
N THR A 54 -11.50 49.86 -2.05
CA THR A 54 -10.10 49.45 -1.93
C THR A 54 -9.89 48.06 -2.52
N PRO A 55 -9.81 47.92 -3.86
CA PRO A 55 -9.74 46.61 -4.52
C PRO A 55 -8.51 45.77 -4.15
N GLN A 56 -7.38 46.42 -3.83
CA GLN A 56 -6.10 45.78 -3.50
C GLN A 56 -5.98 45.36 -2.02
N TRP A 57 -7.07 45.36 -1.25
CA TRP A 57 -7.01 44.91 0.14
C TRP A 57 -7.07 43.39 0.24
N HIS A 58 -5.93 42.74 0.05
CA HIS A 58 -5.83 41.28 -0.07
C HIS A 58 -6.29 40.54 1.19
N GLU A 59 -5.97 41.04 2.39
CA GLU A 59 -6.39 40.43 3.67
C GLU A 59 -7.93 40.43 3.81
N ALA A 60 -8.57 41.55 3.50
CA ALA A 60 -10.03 41.65 3.48
C ALA A 60 -10.65 40.68 2.47
N ARG A 61 -9.98 40.45 1.34
CA ARG A 61 -10.46 39.52 0.31
C ARG A 61 -10.36 38.06 0.77
N LEU A 62 -9.30 37.67 1.47
CA LEU A 62 -9.18 36.34 2.09
C LEU A 62 -10.30 36.09 3.10
N LEU A 63 -10.53 37.03 4.02
CA LEU A 63 -11.61 36.90 4.99
C LEU A 63 -13.00 36.88 4.34
N LEU A 64 -13.18 37.61 3.24
CA LEU A 64 -14.41 37.55 2.45
C LEU A 64 -14.60 36.16 1.84
N ILE A 65 -13.57 35.55 1.26
CA ILE A 65 -13.61 34.18 0.72
C ILE A 65 -14.04 33.20 1.80
N GLU A 66 -13.40 33.24 2.98
CA GLU A 66 -13.78 32.42 4.13
C GLU A 66 -15.26 32.61 4.52
N ALA A 67 -15.74 33.86 4.56
CA ALA A 67 -17.12 34.17 4.90
C ALA A 67 -18.15 33.73 3.83
N GLU A 68 -17.80 33.77 2.54
CA GLU A 68 -18.66 33.26 1.45
C GLU A 68 -18.75 31.73 1.50
N LEU A 69 -17.64 31.03 1.77
CA LEU A 69 -17.61 29.58 1.92
C LEU A 69 -18.46 29.10 3.10
N LYS A 70 -18.42 29.80 4.25
CA LYS A 70 -19.33 29.52 5.39
C LYS A 70 -20.82 29.73 5.08
N GLN A 71 -21.13 30.43 3.99
CA GLN A 71 -22.49 30.64 3.49
C GLN A 71 -22.83 29.76 2.27
N ASN A 72 -21.98 28.77 1.94
CA ASN A 72 -22.12 27.91 0.77
C ASN A 72 -22.20 28.67 -0.56
N ARG A 73 -21.51 29.82 -0.65
CA ARG A 73 -21.45 30.66 -1.86
C ARG A 73 -20.16 30.45 -2.62
N LEU A 74 -19.96 29.23 -3.10
CA LEU A 74 -18.74 28.80 -3.79
C LEU A 74 -18.40 29.69 -4.99
N GLU A 75 -19.36 29.97 -5.88
CA GLU A 75 -19.12 30.81 -7.06
C GLU A 75 -18.58 32.20 -6.70
N SER A 76 -19.14 32.82 -5.64
CA SER A 76 -18.67 34.12 -5.15
C SER A 76 -17.25 34.03 -4.60
N ALA A 77 -16.93 32.97 -3.85
CA ALA A 77 -15.59 32.73 -3.33
C ALA A 77 -14.56 32.57 -4.47
N VAL A 78 -14.87 31.77 -5.49
CA VAL A 78 -13.99 31.55 -6.65
C VAL A 78 -13.74 32.85 -7.42
N ARG A 79 -14.78 33.68 -7.65
CA ARG A 79 -14.61 35.00 -8.28
C ARG A 79 -13.61 35.89 -7.52
N HIS A 80 -13.57 35.79 -6.19
CA HIS A 80 -12.59 36.52 -5.39
C HIS A 80 -11.19 35.90 -5.44
N VAL A 81 -11.08 34.57 -5.55
CA VAL A 81 -9.81 33.88 -5.79
C VAL A 81 -9.19 34.29 -7.12
N LEU A 82 -9.97 34.37 -8.20
CA LEU A 82 -9.44 34.79 -9.50
C LEU A 82 -8.82 36.20 -9.47
N VAL A 83 -9.35 37.10 -8.62
CA VAL A 83 -8.76 38.44 -8.46
C VAL A 83 -7.49 38.43 -7.62
N LEU A 84 -7.26 37.39 -6.82
CA LEU A 84 -6.01 37.23 -6.06
C LEU A 84 -4.90 36.57 -6.87
N GLU A 85 -5.14 36.11 -8.09
CA GLU A 85 -4.12 35.41 -8.87
C GLU A 85 -2.86 36.28 -9.09
N GLY A 86 -1.69 35.70 -8.82
CA GLY A 86 -0.41 36.42 -8.83
C GLY A 86 -0.16 37.34 -7.62
N GLU A 87 -1.13 37.47 -6.71
CA GLU A 87 -1.05 38.34 -5.54
C GLU A 87 -0.83 37.56 -4.23
N LYS A 88 -0.44 38.29 -3.18
CA LYS A 88 -0.23 37.71 -1.85
C LYS A 88 -1.53 37.08 -1.32
N GLY A 89 -1.46 35.80 -0.96
CA GLY A 89 -2.57 35.05 -0.38
C GLY A 89 -3.35 34.20 -1.38
N PHE A 90 -3.04 34.26 -2.67
CA PHE A 90 -3.67 33.43 -3.71
C PHE A 90 -3.69 31.94 -3.36
N SER A 91 -2.52 31.35 -3.08
CA SER A 91 -2.39 29.92 -2.78
C SER A 91 -3.17 29.51 -1.52
N ARG A 92 -3.20 30.40 -0.51
CA ARG A 92 -4.01 30.18 0.70
C ARG A 92 -5.50 30.14 0.35
N ALA A 93 -5.95 31.03 -0.52
CA ALA A 93 -7.34 31.14 -0.92
C ALA A 93 -7.80 29.91 -1.74
N VAL A 94 -6.97 29.44 -2.68
CA VAL A 94 -7.25 28.20 -3.44
C VAL A 94 -7.36 26.99 -2.49
N ARG A 95 -6.38 26.80 -1.60
CA ARG A 95 -6.40 25.70 -0.62
C ARG A 95 -7.62 25.74 0.29
N GLN A 96 -8.14 26.92 0.63
CA GLN A 96 -9.38 27.03 1.41
C GLN A 96 -10.61 26.55 0.65
N ILE A 97 -10.67 26.80 -0.66
CA ILE A 97 -11.76 26.28 -1.50
C ILE A 97 -11.63 24.76 -1.61
N ILE A 98 -10.45 24.23 -1.87
CA ILE A 98 -10.22 22.77 -1.97
C ILE A 98 -10.66 22.08 -0.68
N LYS A 99 -10.20 22.56 0.49
CA LYS A 99 -10.63 22.05 1.80
C LYS A 99 -12.14 22.14 2.03
N TRP A 100 -12.78 23.16 1.48
CA TRP A 100 -14.23 23.29 1.57
C TRP A 100 -14.92 22.23 0.72
N LEU A 101 -14.43 21.95 -0.50
CA LEU A 101 -14.98 20.92 -1.40
C LEU A 101 -14.84 19.51 -0.84
N GLU A 102 -13.78 19.23 -0.07
CA GLU A 102 -13.61 17.94 0.62
C GLU A 102 -14.73 17.64 1.63
N ILE A 103 -15.33 18.69 2.23
CA ILE A 103 -16.33 18.56 3.30
C ILE A 103 -17.75 18.83 2.77
N ASN A 104 -17.88 19.51 1.64
CA ASN A 104 -19.17 19.99 1.12
C ASN A 104 -19.33 19.58 -0.35
N GLU A 105 -20.49 19.00 -0.67
CA GLU A 105 -20.84 18.64 -2.05
C GLU A 105 -21.61 19.78 -2.72
N PRO A 106 -21.02 20.53 -3.67
CA PRO A 106 -21.74 21.56 -4.40
C PRO A 106 -22.80 20.92 -5.32
N SER A 107 -23.90 21.63 -5.56
CA SER A 107 -24.88 21.19 -6.57
C SER A 107 -24.28 21.23 -7.98
N GLN A 108 -24.84 20.42 -8.89
CA GLN A 108 -24.40 20.39 -10.29
C GLN A 108 -24.42 21.79 -10.94
N ASP A 109 -25.47 22.60 -10.71
CA ASP A 109 -25.55 23.95 -11.26
C ASP A 109 -24.44 24.87 -10.76
N VAL A 110 -24.11 24.80 -9.46
CA VAL A 110 -23.06 25.62 -8.85
C VAL A 110 -21.69 25.20 -9.37
N ALA A 111 -21.43 23.90 -9.44
CA ALA A 111 -20.17 23.39 -9.94
C ALA A 111 -20.01 23.65 -11.46
N ALA A 112 -21.08 23.64 -12.26
CA ALA A 112 -21.05 24.01 -13.67
C ALA A 112 -20.72 25.49 -13.87
N SER A 113 -21.33 26.37 -13.07
CA SER A 113 -21.06 27.80 -13.09
C SER A 113 -19.59 28.11 -12.76
N VAL A 114 -19.05 27.45 -11.74
CA VAL A 114 -17.65 27.59 -11.33
C VAL A 114 -16.69 27.02 -12.38
N LEU A 115 -16.98 25.86 -12.95
CA LEU A 115 -16.15 25.25 -13.99
C LEU A 115 -16.02 26.18 -15.21
N ASN A 116 -17.15 26.71 -15.69
CA ASN A 116 -17.16 27.69 -16.79
C ASN A 116 -16.31 28.93 -16.48
N LEU A 117 -16.40 29.44 -15.23
CA LEU A 117 -15.60 30.59 -14.79
C LEU A 117 -14.09 30.28 -14.80
N LEU A 118 -13.70 29.09 -14.35
CA LEU A 118 -12.31 28.63 -14.35
C LEU A 118 -11.81 28.42 -15.79
N GLN A 119 -12.56 27.70 -16.62
CA GLN A 119 -12.20 27.46 -18.03
C GLN A 119 -12.00 28.78 -18.80
N GLN A 120 -12.88 29.76 -18.63
CA GLN A 120 -12.73 31.08 -19.26
C GLN A 120 -11.43 31.77 -18.84
N ARG A 121 -11.07 31.71 -17.55
CA ARG A 121 -9.82 32.31 -17.06
C ARG A 121 -8.60 31.55 -17.59
N LEU A 122 -8.65 30.22 -17.65
CA LEU A 122 -7.53 29.38 -18.08
C LEU A 122 -7.24 29.48 -19.58
N GLN A 123 -8.22 29.90 -20.40
CA GLN A 123 -7.99 30.21 -21.82
C GLN A 123 -7.11 31.46 -22.04
N GLU A 124 -6.92 32.31 -21.02
CA GLU A 124 -6.03 33.47 -21.09
C GLU A 124 -4.57 33.06 -20.79
N LYS A 125 -3.62 33.48 -21.63
CA LYS A 125 -2.19 33.11 -21.49
C LYS A 125 -1.65 33.50 -20.10
N ASN A 126 -0.94 32.58 -19.44
CA ASN A 126 -0.28 32.70 -18.12
C ASN A 126 -1.20 32.54 -16.88
N ALA A 127 -2.10 31.57 -16.88
CA ALA A 127 -2.80 31.19 -15.65
C ALA A 127 -1.90 30.43 -14.66
N ASP A 128 -2.13 30.64 -13.36
CA ASP A 128 -1.40 29.95 -12.28
C ASP A 128 -1.79 28.47 -12.18
N THR A 129 -0.81 27.59 -11.92
CA THR A 129 -0.98 26.12 -11.78
C THR A 129 -2.11 25.75 -10.82
N LEU A 130 -2.27 26.48 -9.72
CA LEU A 130 -3.29 26.19 -8.70
C LEU A 130 -4.73 26.34 -9.22
N LEU A 131 -4.95 27.09 -10.31
CA LEU A 131 -6.26 27.16 -10.95
C LEU A 131 -6.61 25.87 -11.70
N TYR A 132 -5.61 25.14 -12.21
CA TYR A 132 -5.83 23.84 -12.86
C TYR A 132 -6.17 22.76 -11.82
N GLU A 133 -5.49 22.75 -10.66
CA GLU A 133 -5.88 21.89 -9.53
C GLU A 133 -7.33 22.13 -9.13
N LEU A 134 -7.71 23.41 -8.95
CA LEU A 134 -9.07 23.77 -8.60
C LEU A 134 -10.08 23.36 -9.70
N LEU A 135 -9.73 23.51 -10.98
CA LEU A 135 -10.55 23.05 -12.11
C LEU A 135 -10.83 21.54 -12.01
N LEU A 136 -9.79 20.72 -11.81
CA LEU A 136 -9.95 19.27 -11.73
C LEU A 136 -10.73 18.85 -10.48
N HIS A 137 -10.51 19.51 -9.34
CA HIS A 137 -11.37 19.32 -8.15
C HIS A 137 -12.83 19.62 -8.47
N MET A 138 -13.12 20.70 -9.20
CA MET A 138 -14.49 21.07 -9.57
C MET A 138 -15.12 20.12 -10.59
N ALA A 139 -14.35 19.65 -11.58
CA ALA A 139 -14.80 18.70 -12.59
C ALA A 139 -15.30 17.39 -11.97
N ARG A 140 -14.78 17.00 -10.80
CA ARG A 140 -15.26 15.83 -10.03
C ARG A 140 -16.68 16.02 -9.46
N TYR A 141 -17.24 17.22 -9.40
CA TYR A 141 -18.62 17.42 -8.93
C TYR A 141 -19.58 17.70 -10.09
N GLN A 142 -19.13 17.48 -11.32
CA GLN A 142 -19.91 17.66 -12.53
C GLN A 142 -20.30 16.32 -13.16
N ASP A 143 -21.13 16.40 -14.20
CA ASP A 143 -21.31 15.31 -15.14
C ASP A 143 -19.92 14.87 -15.65
N PRO A 144 -19.52 13.60 -15.46
CA PRO A 144 -18.19 13.16 -15.85
C PRO A 144 -17.88 13.32 -17.35
N SER A 145 -18.87 13.56 -18.21
CA SER A 145 -18.67 13.93 -19.62
C SER A 145 -17.93 15.27 -19.83
N LEU A 146 -17.85 16.12 -18.81
CA LEU A 146 -17.11 17.39 -18.82
C LEU A 146 -15.65 17.24 -18.34
N ILE A 147 -15.30 16.12 -17.71
CA ILE A 147 -13.95 15.87 -17.19
C ILE A 147 -12.90 15.85 -18.31
N PRO A 148 -13.13 15.22 -19.49
CA PRO A 148 -12.12 15.17 -20.56
C PRO A 148 -11.62 16.54 -21.00
N GLU A 149 -12.52 17.51 -21.17
CA GLU A 149 -12.13 18.87 -21.58
C GLU A 149 -11.28 19.56 -20.51
N ALA A 150 -11.62 19.39 -19.23
CA ALA A 150 -10.83 19.92 -18.12
C ALA A 150 -9.43 19.30 -18.05
N LEU A 151 -9.31 18.00 -18.27
CA LEU A 151 -8.01 17.32 -18.32
C LEU A 151 -7.16 17.80 -19.49
N ARG A 152 -7.74 17.93 -20.71
CA ARG A 152 -7.00 18.46 -21.88
C ARG A 152 -6.51 19.88 -21.66
N LEU A 153 -7.31 20.73 -21.01
CA LEU A 153 -6.87 22.08 -20.64
C LEU A 153 -5.64 22.04 -19.70
N ALA A 154 -5.66 21.17 -18.69
CA ALA A 154 -4.53 20.99 -17.77
C ALA A 154 -3.29 20.40 -18.47
N LEU A 155 -3.46 19.44 -19.38
CA LEU A 155 -2.37 18.91 -20.20
C LEU A 155 -1.77 20.00 -21.08
N SER A 156 -2.57 20.78 -21.80
CA SER A 156 -2.06 21.82 -22.70
C SER A 156 -1.32 22.98 -22.01
N ALA A 157 -1.31 23.03 -20.69
CA ALA A 157 -0.75 24.12 -19.91
C ALA A 157 0.78 24.01 -19.75
N PRO A 158 1.53 25.12 -19.81
CA PRO A 158 2.97 25.13 -19.56
C PRO A 158 3.25 25.11 -18.04
N ILE A 159 2.81 24.06 -17.36
CA ILE A 159 2.91 23.89 -15.90
C ILE A 159 3.75 22.66 -15.55
N GLU A 160 4.49 22.74 -14.44
CA GLU A 160 5.02 21.55 -13.78
C GLU A 160 3.90 20.87 -12.99
N PHE A 161 3.77 19.55 -13.12
CA PHE A 161 2.75 18.78 -12.44
C PHE A 161 3.16 18.54 -10.97
N SER A 162 2.30 18.93 -10.04
CA SER A 162 2.40 18.55 -8.63
C SER A 162 1.89 17.11 -8.44
N GLU A 163 2.32 16.46 -7.36
CA GLU A 163 1.80 15.14 -6.95
C GLU A 163 0.28 15.19 -6.74
N GLU A 164 -0.24 16.29 -6.19
CA GLU A 164 -1.68 16.51 -6.05
C GLU A 164 -2.39 16.58 -7.40
N LEU A 165 -1.83 17.30 -8.38
CA LEU A 165 -2.41 17.39 -9.71
C LEU A 165 -2.43 16.02 -10.40
N GLU A 166 -1.35 15.26 -10.31
CA GLU A 166 -1.27 13.91 -10.87
C GLU A 166 -2.31 12.96 -10.23
N ASN A 167 -2.48 13.00 -8.91
CA ASN A 167 -3.53 12.23 -8.22
C ASN A 167 -4.96 12.62 -8.70
N LEU A 168 -5.18 13.89 -9.01
CA LEU A 168 -6.43 14.36 -9.61
C LEU A 168 -6.64 13.81 -11.02
N PHE A 169 -5.58 13.64 -11.81
CA PHE A 169 -5.65 12.97 -13.11
C PHE A 169 -6.12 11.51 -12.96
N TYR A 170 -5.45 10.70 -12.14
CA TYR A 170 -5.84 9.30 -11.94
C TYR A 170 -7.29 9.14 -11.45
N THR A 171 -7.70 9.96 -10.47
CA THR A 171 -9.09 9.91 -9.95
C THR A 171 -10.13 10.38 -10.96
N SER A 172 -9.77 11.29 -11.86
CA SER A 172 -10.62 11.76 -12.95
C SER A 172 -10.76 10.70 -14.05
N MET A 173 -9.65 10.04 -14.42
CA MET A 173 -9.64 8.93 -15.38
C MET A 173 -10.52 7.76 -14.93
N ALA A 174 -10.46 7.38 -13.65
CA ALA A 174 -11.34 6.34 -13.10
C ALA A 174 -12.84 6.69 -13.19
N ARG A 175 -13.20 7.97 -13.16
CA ARG A 175 -14.59 8.44 -13.34
C ARG A 175 -15.04 8.43 -14.80
N ILE A 176 -14.13 8.68 -15.74
CA ILE A 176 -14.42 8.54 -17.17
C ILE A 176 -14.67 7.05 -17.48
N HIS A 177 -13.83 6.16 -16.93
CA HIS A 177 -14.00 4.71 -17.07
C HIS A 177 -15.37 4.24 -16.58
N SER A 178 -15.84 4.71 -15.42
CA SER A 178 -17.15 4.31 -14.89
C SER A 178 -18.36 4.76 -15.73
N GLN A 179 -18.17 5.70 -16.67
CA GLN A 179 -19.19 6.06 -17.66
C GLN A 179 -19.16 5.21 -18.93
N GLY A 180 -18.11 4.40 -19.13
CA GLY A 180 -17.92 3.58 -20.32
C GLY A 180 -17.38 4.35 -21.53
N ASP A 181 -16.81 5.55 -21.37
CA ASP A 181 -16.17 6.30 -22.46
C ASP A 181 -14.70 5.90 -22.63
N ILE A 182 -14.49 4.67 -23.11
CA ILE A 182 -13.18 4.01 -23.18
C ILE A 182 -12.26 4.67 -24.23
N ALA A 183 -12.84 5.17 -25.33
CA ALA A 183 -12.06 5.83 -26.38
C ALA A 183 -11.46 7.15 -25.89
N THR A 184 -12.27 8.00 -25.25
CA THR A 184 -11.79 9.25 -24.67
C THR A 184 -10.77 9.01 -23.55
N LEU A 185 -10.98 7.96 -22.74
CA LEU A 185 -10.02 7.54 -21.71
C LEU A 185 -8.65 7.20 -22.33
N TRP A 186 -8.63 6.43 -23.41
CA TRP A 186 -7.40 6.06 -24.11
C TRP A 186 -6.69 7.27 -24.73
N ASP A 187 -7.44 8.13 -25.43
CA ASP A 187 -6.89 9.33 -26.06
C ASP A 187 -6.21 10.25 -25.03
N LEU A 188 -6.85 10.48 -23.88
CA LEU A 188 -6.28 11.28 -22.79
C LEU A 188 -5.00 10.67 -22.21
N ALA A 189 -4.93 9.34 -22.11
CA ALA A 189 -3.74 8.66 -21.64
C ALA A 189 -2.56 8.81 -22.62
N VAL A 190 -2.84 8.73 -23.93
CA VAL A 190 -1.83 8.99 -24.97
C VAL A 190 -1.37 10.45 -24.93
N GLU A 191 -2.29 11.40 -24.80
CA GLU A 191 -1.96 12.83 -24.66
C GLU A 191 -1.09 13.07 -23.44
N TYR A 192 -1.42 12.48 -22.28
CA TYR A 192 -0.63 12.58 -21.05
C TYR A 192 0.80 12.04 -21.23
N ASP A 193 0.95 10.82 -21.71
CA ASP A 193 2.28 10.19 -21.87
C ASP A 193 3.15 10.90 -22.91
N SER A 194 2.54 11.58 -23.89
CA SER A 194 3.29 12.37 -24.88
C SER A 194 3.98 13.61 -24.29
N MET A 195 3.52 14.05 -23.12
CA MET A 195 4.01 15.26 -22.45
C MET A 195 5.04 14.97 -21.35
N PHE A 196 4.94 13.83 -20.68
CA PHE A 196 5.77 13.49 -19.54
C PHE A 196 6.66 12.30 -19.90
N HIS A 197 7.97 12.51 -19.92
CA HIS A 197 8.91 11.40 -20.06
C HIS A 197 8.92 10.56 -18.78
N ALA A 198 8.76 9.25 -18.96
CA ALA A 198 8.47 8.22 -17.96
C ALA A 198 9.62 7.91 -16.96
N GLU A 199 10.41 8.90 -16.53
CA GLU A 199 11.57 8.64 -15.67
C GLU A 199 11.23 8.41 -14.19
N ALA A 200 10.01 8.73 -13.73
CA ALA A 200 9.64 8.60 -12.30
C ALA A 200 8.33 7.86 -11.98
N HIS A 201 7.40 7.70 -12.94
CA HIS A 201 6.04 7.19 -12.66
C HIS A 201 5.54 6.18 -13.71
N MET A 202 4.59 5.32 -13.31
CA MET A 202 3.87 4.45 -14.24
C MET A 202 3.10 5.32 -15.24
N GLY A 203 3.35 5.16 -16.55
CA GLY A 203 2.67 5.95 -17.58
C GLY A 203 1.14 5.82 -17.50
N MET A 204 0.42 6.86 -17.93
CA MET A 204 -1.03 6.89 -17.89
C MET A 204 -1.66 5.83 -18.78
N ARG A 205 -1.04 5.49 -19.93
CA ARG A 205 -1.50 4.34 -20.74
C ARG A 205 -1.40 3.03 -19.99
N ALA A 206 -0.31 2.83 -19.24
CA ALA A 206 -0.15 1.67 -18.38
C ALA A 206 -1.25 1.61 -17.31
N TYR A 207 -1.54 2.73 -16.65
CA TYR A 207 -2.64 2.83 -15.69
C TYR A 207 -4.00 2.45 -16.33
N VAL A 208 -4.32 3.02 -17.49
CA VAL A 208 -5.58 2.73 -18.20
C VAL A 208 -5.68 1.25 -18.56
N VAL A 209 -4.67 0.68 -19.20
CA VAL A 209 -4.64 -0.74 -19.61
C VAL A 209 -4.86 -1.70 -18.43
N MET A 210 -4.40 -1.32 -17.24
CA MET A 210 -4.62 -2.10 -16.03
C MET A 210 -6.08 -2.08 -15.58
N MET A 211 -6.78 -0.95 -15.68
CA MET A 211 -8.18 -0.79 -15.25
C MET A 211 -9.21 -1.47 -16.15
N LEU A 212 -8.90 -1.65 -17.44
CA LEU A 212 -9.85 -2.15 -18.42
C LEU A 212 -10.15 -3.65 -18.23
N SER A 213 -11.40 -4.02 -18.51
CA SER A 213 -11.85 -5.41 -18.67
C SER A 213 -11.35 -6.03 -19.99
N ALA A 214 -11.40 -7.36 -20.10
CA ALA A 214 -10.97 -8.06 -21.30
C ALA A 214 -11.73 -7.62 -22.57
N GLU A 215 -13.03 -7.35 -22.45
CA GLU A 215 -13.86 -6.87 -23.57
C GLU A 215 -13.45 -5.45 -24.01
N GLU A 216 -13.17 -4.57 -23.05
CA GLU A 216 -12.73 -3.19 -23.32
C GLU A 216 -11.33 -3.14 -23.94
N VAL A 217 -10.40 -3.98 -23.45
CA VAL A 217 -9.05 -4.12 -24.04
C VAL A 217 -9.16 -4.63 -25.48
N ALA A 218 -9.98 -5.66 -25.73
CA ALA A 218 -10.17 -6.18 -27.09
C ALA A 218 -10.76 -5.12 -28.04
N LEU A 219 -11.70 -4.30 -27.56
CA LEU A 219 -12.29 -3.21 -28.34
C LEU A 219 -11.25 -2.15 -28.72
N LEU A 220 -10.45 -1.67 -27.76
CA LEU A 220 -9.40 -0.69 -28.04
C LEU A 220 -8.32 -1.25 -28.95
N TRP A 221 -7.92 -2.51 -28.75
CA TRP A 221 -6.88 -3.13 -29.56
C TRP A 221 -7.31 -3.27 -31.03
N GLN A 222 -8.59 -3.51 -31.32
CA GLN A 222 -9.11 -3.47 -32.70
C GLN A 222 -8.96 -2.10 -33.36
N GLN A 223 -9.04 -1.01 -32.58
CA GLN A 223 -8.90 0.37 -33.07
C GLN A 223 -7.43 0.77 -33.18
N HIS A 224 -6.58 0.24 -32.30
CA HIS A 224 -5.15 0.53 -32.21
C HIS A 224 -4.31 -0.76 -32.26
N PRO A 225 -4.31 -1.49 -33.39
CA PRO A 225 -3.69 -2.82 -33.47
C PRO A 225 -2.17 -2.80 -33.26
N GLY A 226 -1.51 -1.66 -33.48
CA GLY A 226 -0.07 -1.48 -33.29
C GLY A 226 0.35 -0.99 -31.90
N GLU A 227 -0.56 -0.86 -30.93
CA GLU A 227 -0.23 -0.42 -29.57
C GLU A 227 0.23 -1.59 -28.69
N ALA A 228 1.49 -1.53 -28.23
CA ALA A 228 2.15 -2.61 -27.52
C ALA A 228 1.45 -2.98 -26.20
N LEU A 229 1.04 -1.98 -25.40
CA LEU A 229 0.40 -2.22 -24.10
C LEU A 229 -0.98 -2.87 -24.24
N LEU A 230 -1.74 -2.53 -25.28
CA LEU A 230 -3.03 -3.17 -25.54
C LEU A 230 -2.84 -4.62 -26.03
N ALA A 231 -1.89 -4.86 -26.92
CA ALA A 231 -1.59 -6.19 -27.43
C ALA A 231 -1.15 -7.14 -26.31
N ILE A 232 -0.19 -6.72 -25.48
CA ILE A 232 0.32 -7.57 -24.38
C ILE A 232 -0.71 -7.77 -23.28
N ARG A 233 -1.54 -6.77 -22.99
CA ARG A 233 -2.63 -6.92 -22.02
C ARG A 233 -3.68 -7.92 -22.51
N HIS A 234 -4.05 -7.84 -23.79
CA HIS A 234 -4.98 -8.78 -24.40
C HIS A 234 -4.43 -10.21 -24.37
N ALA A 235 -3.15 -10.39 -24.71
CA ALA A 235 -2.46 -11.67 -24.59
C ALA A 235 -2.44 -12.20 -23.15
N PHE A 236 -2.09 -11.34 -22.19
CA PHE A 236 -1.99 -11.67 -20.77
C PHE A 236 -3.34 -12.06 -20.15
N MET A 237 -4.45 -11.51 -20.67
CA MET A 237 -5.81 -11.88 -20.26
C MET A 237 -6.31 -13.20 -20.88
N SER A 238 -5.55 -13.77 -21.82
CA SER A 238 -5.85 -15.05 -22.45
C SER A 238 -5.14 -16.20 -21.73
N GLU A 239 -5.45 -17.45 -22.10
CA GLU A 239 -4.65 -18.60 -21.66
C GLU A 239 -3.19 -18.40 -22.13
N PRO A 240 -2.17 -18.70 -21.30
CA PRO A 240 -0.77 -18.36 -21.58
C PRO A 240 -0.23 -18.81 -22.94
N THR A 241 -0.58 -20.02 -23.40
CA THR A 241 -0.12 -20.53 -24.71
C THR A 241 -0.75 -19.74 -25.86
N ALA A 242 -2.07 -19.53 -25.80
CA ALA A 242 -2.78 -18.68 -26.78
C ALA A 242 -2.29 -17.21 -26.76
N GLY A 243 -2.02 -16.67 -25.56
CA GLY A 243 -1.46 -15.34 -25.39
C GLY A 243 -0.06 -15.22 -26.00
N LEU A 244 0.78 -16.24 -25.85
CA LEU A 244 2.12 -16.26 -26.45
C LEU A 244 2.06 -16.29 -27.98
N GLU A 245 1.16 -17.10 -28.57
CA GLU A 245 0.94 -17.12 -30.03
C GLU A 245 0.54 -15.75 -30.56
N LEU A 246 -0.35 -15.04 -29.85
CA LEU A 246 -0.77 -13.68 -30.20
C LEU A 246 0.41 -12.71 -30.17
N VAL A 247 1.22 -12.76 -29.11
CA VAL A 247 2.42 -11.92 -28.97
C VAL A 247 3.40 -12.17 -30.11
N ARG A 248 3.63 -13.44 -30.50
CA ARG A 248 4.49 -13.80 -31.64
C ARG A 248 4.00 -13.19 -32.95
N GLU A 249 2.70 -13.31 -33.24
CA GLU A 249 2.11 -12.74 -34.46
C GLU A 249 2.24 -11.21 -34.46
N TRP A 250 1.97 -10.58 -33.31
CA TRP A 250 2.04 -9.14 -33.15
C TRP A 250 3.47 -8.61 -33.32
N GLU A 251 4.46 -9.21 -32.65
CA GLU A 251 5.88 -8.84 -32.74
C GLU A 251 6.49 -9.11 -34.13
N GLY A 252 5.87 -10.00 -34.92
CA GLY A 252 6.23 -10.19 -36.32
C GLY A 252 5.84 -9.02 -37.22
N THR A 253 4.92 -8.15 -36.76
CA THR A 253 4.36 -7.04 -37.54
C THR A 253 4.70 -5.67 -36.96
N TYR A 254 4.74 -5.56 -35.63
CA TYR A 254 4.88 -4.30 -34.89
C TYR A 254 6.09 -4.34 -33.95
N THR A 255 6.48 -3.16 -33.44
CA THR A 255 7.61 -2.99 -32.52
C THR A 255 7.16 -2.40 -31.20
N VAL A 256 7.78 -2.81 -30.11
CA VAL A 256 7.54 -2.23 -28.79
C VAL A 256 8.29 -0.89 -28.67
N ASP A 257 7.57 0.17 -28.35
CA ASP A 257 8.18 1.48 -28.08
C ASP A 257 8.82 1.54 -26.68
N GLU A 258 9.80 2.43 -26.50
CA GLU A 258 10.58 2.53 -25.26
C GLU A 258 9.72 2.84 -24.03
N SER A 259 8.68 3.66 -24.19
CA SER A 259 7.80 4.05 -23.07
C SER A 259 6.90 2.89 -22.58
N SER A 260 6.64 1.91 -23.45
CA SER A 260 5.88 0.70 -23.12
C SER A 260 6.76 -0.47 -22.67
N ALA A 261 8.08 -0.42 -22.96
CA ALA A 261 8.96 -1.58 -22.91
C ALA A 261 8.99 -2.29 -21.54
N SER A 262 9.05 -1.53 -20.44
CA SER A 262 9.16 -2.12 -19.11
C SER A 262 7.92 -2.95 -18.72
N LEU A 263 6.72 -2.37 -18.85
CA LEU A 263 5.46 -3.05 -18.52
C LEU A 263 5.17 -4.18 -19.49
N TYR A 264 5.43 -3.96 -20.78
CA TYR A 264 5.30 -4.98 -21.81
C TYR A 264 6.15 -6.21 -21.47
N ALA A 265 7.43 -6.01 -21.18
CA ALA A 265 8.33 -7.10 -20.81
C ALA A 265 7.89 -7.79 -19.52
N SER A 266 7.34 -7.08 -18.52
CA SER A 266 6.84 -7.69 -17.29
C SER A 266 5.61 -8.59 -17.52
N MET A 267 4.64 -8.13 -18.32
CA MET A 267 3.49 -8.95 -18.69
C MET A 267 3.90 -10.13 -19.59
N LYS A 268 4.85 -9.93 -20.50
CA LYS A 268 5.39 -11.00 -21.35
C LYS A 268 6.06 -12.09 -20.53
N LEU A 269 6.84 -11.74 -19.50
CA LEU A 269 7.44 -12.72 -18.59
C LEU A 269 6.39 -13.62 -17.93
N ALA A 270 5.26 -13.05 -17.51
CA ALA A 270 4.17 -13.83 -16.91
C ALA A 270 3.51 -14.78 -17.92
N ILE A 271 3.28 -14.35 -19.16
CA ILE A 271 2.81 -15.22 -20.25
C ILE A 271 3.81 -16.36 -20.48
N LEU A 272 5.11 -16.03 -20.61
CA LEU A 272 6.16 -17.02 -20.79
C LEU A 272 6.27 -17.98 -19.61
N ALA A 273 6.04 -17.53 -18.38
CA ALA A 273 6.05 -18.38 -17.19
C ALA A 273 4.90 -19.41 -17.22
N GLY A 274 3.74 -19.04 -17.75
CA GLY A 274 2.57 -19.91 -17.89
C GLY A 274 2.58 -20.84 -19.11
N ALA A 275 3.23 -20.45 -20.21
CA ALA A 275 3.22 -21.22 -21.46
C ALA A 275 3.94 -22.58 -21.33
N GLU A 276 3.40 -23.65 -21.91
CA GLU A 276 3.99 -24.99 -21.83
C GLU A 276 5.28 -25.13 -22.65
N HIS A 277 5.33 -24.45 -23.80
CA HIS A 277 6.42 -24.55 -24.76
C HIS A 277 6.94 -23.17 -25.14
N LEU A 278 8.27 -23.06 -25.21
CA LEU A 278 8.98 -21.83 -25.56
C LEU A 278 9.86 -22.06 -26.79
N GLU A 279 10.07 -21.00 -27.55
CA GLU A 279 10.94 -20.95 -28.74
C GLU A 279 11.92 -19.77 -28.60
N PRO A 280 13.10 -19.80 -29.27
CA PRO A 280 14.10 -18.75 -29.08
C PRO A 280 13.61 -17.34 -29.45
N GLY A 281 12.65 -17.25 -30.38
CA GLY A 281 12.03 -15.99 -30.79
C GLY A 281 11.19 -15.33 -29.69
N ASP A 282 10.70 -16.11 -28.71
CA ASP A 282 9.87 -15.61 -27.61
C ASP A 282 10.60 -14.65 -26.69
N PHE A 283 11.93 -14.74 -26.66
CA PHE A 283 12.77 -13.92 -25.80
C PHE A 283 13.03 -12.52 -26.35
N ALA A 284 12.44 -12.17 -27.50
CA ALA A 284 12.44 -10.81 -28.00
C ALA A 284 11.89 -9.83 -26.95
N CYS A 285 12.43 -8.61 -26.92
CA CYS A 285 12.04 -7.54 -25.99
C CYS A 285 12.30 -7.86 -24.50
N LEU A 286 13.04 -8.92 -24.17
CA LEU A 286 13.48 -9.24 -22.81
C LEU A 286 14.99 -9.11 -22.69
N ASP A 287 15.45 -8.46 -21.62
CA ASP A 287 16.86 -8.45 -21.24
C ASP A 287 17.27 -9.77 -20.56
N SER A 288 18.57 -10.03 -20.51
CA SER A 288 19.09 -11.29 -19.97
C SER A 288 18.84 -11.47 -18.47
N VAL A 289 18.68 -10.38 -17.70
CA VAL A 289 18.38 -10.44 -16.26
C VAL A 289 16.97 -10.97 -16.05
N ARG A 290 16.00 -10.42 -16.79
CA ARG A 290 14.60 -10.87 -16.82
C ARG A 290 14.47 -12.34 -17.26
N LEU A 291 15.27 -12.76 -18.23
CA LEU A 291 15.31 -14.16 -18.66
C LEU A 291 15.93 -15.09 -17.60
N MET A 292 16.94 -14.64 -16.87
CA MET A 292 17.49 -15.39 -15.74
C MET A 292 16.46 -15.54 -14.61
N ASP A 293 15.73 -14.49 -14.28
CA ASP A 293 14.62 -14.55 -13.32
C ASP A 293 13.53 -15.52 -13.78
N LEU A 294 13.17 -15.51 -15.07
CA LEU A 294 12.25 -16.50 -15.63
C LEU A 294 12.79 -17.93 -15.51
N ALA A 295 14.06 -18.16 -15.82
CA ALA A 295 14.69 -19.48 -15.67
C ALA A 295 14.64 -19.97 -14.22
N LEU A 296 15.01 -19.12 -13.26
CA LEU A 296 14.99 -19.44 -11.83
C LEU A 296 13.56 -19.71 -11.33
N SER A 297 12.59 -18.93 -11.79
CA SER A 297 11.17 -19.15 -11.49
C SER A 297 10.67 -20.49 -12.05
N CYS A 298 11.20 -20.94 -13.18
CA CYS A 298 10.82 -22.17 -13.85
C CYS A 298 11.66 -23.37 -13.44
N THR A 299 12.48 -23.29 -12.39
CA THR A 299 13.34 -24.41 -11.97
C THR A 299 12.55 -25.70 -11.79
N TYR A 300 11.33 -25.64 -11.24
CA TYR A 300 10.41 -26.78 -11.09
C TYR A 300 9.95 -27.42 -12.42
N LEU A 301 10.15 -26.75 -13.56
CA LEU A 301 9.93 -27.24 -14.92
C LEU A 301 11.28 -27.43 -15.64
N PRO A 302 12.00 -28.54 -15.36
CA PRO A 302 13.40 -28.69 -15.79
C PRO A 302 13.64 -28.47 -17.28
N ALA A 303 12.78 -29.00 -18.16
CA ALA A 303 12.97 -28.84 -19.61
C ALA A 303 12.88 -27.37 -20.05
N LYS A 304 11.95 -26.61 -19.48
CA LYS A 304 11.74 -25.19 -19.78
C LYS A 304 12.86 -24.32 -19.23
N CYS A 305 13.25 -24.54 -17.97
CA CYS A 305 14.39 -23.86 -17.37
C CYS A 305 15.68 -24.16 -18.13
N GLN A 306 15.92 -25.42 -18.48
CA GLN A 306 17.08 -25.85 -19.27
C GLN A 306 17.14 -25.12 -20.62
N PHE A 307 16.02 -25.05 -21.33
CA PHE A 307 15.92 -24.32 -22.59
C PHE A 307 16.28 -22.83 -22.48
N ILE A 308 15.80 -22.14 -21.43
CA ILE A 308 16.12 -20.72 -21.20
C ILE A 308 17.62 -20.55 -20.85
N LEU A 309 18.17 -21.44 -20.02
CA LEU A 309 19.58 -21.39 -19.64
C LEU A 309 20.52 -21.64 -20.83
N ASP A 310 20.16 -22.58 -21.73
CA ASP A 310 20.91 -22.81 -22.97
C ASP A 310 20.91 -21.56 -23.85
N TYR A 311 19.76 -20.89 -24.00
CA TYR A 311 19.67 -19.63 -24.72
C TYR A 311 20.55 -18.53 -24.11
N LEU A 312 20.53 -18.38 -22.77
CA LEU A 312 21.36 -17.40 -22.06
C LEU A 312 22.86 -17.68 -22.24
N GLU A 313 23.26 -18.95 -22.21
CA GLU A 313 24.64 -19.38 -22.43
C GLU A 313 25.11 -19.06 -23.86
N GLU A 314 24.28 -19.34 -24.87
CA GLU A 314 24.54 -18.97 -26.26
C GLU A 314 24.71 -17.46 -26.47
N LYS A 315 24.04 -16.64 -25.64
CA LYS A 315 24.17 -15.17 -25.63
C LYS A 315 25.33 -14.66 -24.77
N ASN A 316 26.16 -15.54 -24.23
CA ASN A 316 27.29 -15.22 -23.34
C ASN A 316 26.87 -14.44 -22.08
N TYR A 317 25.71 -14.78 -21.51
CA TYR A 317 25.33 -14.29 -20.18
C TYR A 317 26.22 -14.91 -19.08
N ASP A 318 26.15 -14.37 -17.85
CA ASP A 318 27.00 -14.74 -16.72
C ASP A 318 27.01 -16.26 -16.48
N ALA A 319 28.18 -16.87 -16.73
CA ALA A 319 28.37 -18.31 -16.61
C ALA A 319 28.23 -18.82 -15.17
N GLU A 320 28.54 -18.00 -14.17
CA GLU A 320 28.41 -18.38 -12.76
C GLU A 320 26.94 -18.45 -12.34
N GLU A 321 26.12 -17.48 -12.76
CA GLU A 321 24.68 -17.47 -12.52
C GLU A 321 23.99 -18.64 -13.25
N ILE A 322 24.36 -18.90 -14.51
CA ILE A 322 23.86 -20.05 -15.28
C ILE A 322 24.21 -21.36 -14.57
N GLN A 323 25.46 -21.55 -14.16
CA GLN A 323 25.89 -22.78 -13.51
C GLN A 323 25.19 -22.99 -12.17
N THR A 324 24.95 -21.91 -11.43
CA THR A 324 24.18 -21.94 -10.19
C THR A 324 22.73 -22.40 -10.46
N ALA A 325 22.05 -21.82 -11.46
CA ALA A 325 20.69 -22.20 -11.83
C ALA A 325 20.61 -23.66 -12.32
N ARG A 326 21.60 -24.12 -13.10
CA ARG A 326 21.71 -25.52 -13.55
C ARG A 326 21.82 -26.49 -12.37
N GLY A 327 22.58 -26.13 -11.32
CA GLY A 327 22.66 -26.95 -10.11
C GLY A 327 21.30 -27.20 -9.44
N ALA A 328 20.39 -26.23 -9.52
CA ALA A 328 19.03 -26.35 -8.99
C ALA A 328 18.16 -27.37 -9.75
N LEU A 329 18.50 -27.67 -11.01
CA LEU A 329 17.71 -28.61 -11.83
C LEU A 329 17.80 -30.05 -11.34
N SER A 330 18.83 -30.40 -10.60
CA SER A 330 18.98 -31.71 -9.96
C SER A 330 18.47 -31.76 -8.52
N GLY A 331 18.02 -30.63 -7.96
CA GLY A 331 17.60 -30.54 -6.57
C GLY A 331 16.13 -30.87 -6.33
N LEU A 332 15.62 -30.43 -5.18
CA LEU A 332 14.23 -30.67 -4.77
C LEU A 332 13.23 -30.08 -5.77
N ARG A 333 12.11 -30.78 -5.92
CA ARG A 333 10.96 -30.36 -6.71
C ARG A 333 9.81 -30.03 -5.77
N PRO A 334 8.96 -29.06 -6.13
CA PRO A 334 7.74 -28.85 -5.37
C PRO A 334 6.83 -30.06 -5.55
N ASP A 335 6.25 -30.51 -4.44
CA ASP A 335 5.28 -31.58 -4.39
C ASP A 335 3.88 -31.09 -4.76
N LEU A 336 3.59 -29.80 -4.48
CA LEU A 336 2.34 -29.15 -4.82
C LEU A 336 2.60 -27.80 -5.49
N SER A 337 1.82 -27.50 -6.52
CA SER A 337 1.69 -26.17 -7.11
C SER A 337 0.28 -25.68 -6.86
N LEU A 338 0.15 -24.56 -6.16
CA LEU A 338 -1.13 -23.97 -5.79
C LEU A 338 -1.31 -22.68 -6.58
N ASP A 339 -2.42 -22.57 -7.32
CA ASP A 339 -2.86 -21.33 -7.96
C ASP A 339 -3.47 -20.36 -6.93
N ARG A 340 -2.82 -20.23 -5.77
CA ARG A 340 -3.25 -19.44 -4.62
C ARG A 340 -2.02 -18.88 -3.90
N ASN A 341 -2.21 -17.74 -3.24
CA ASN A 341 -1.17 -17.16 -2.39
C ASN A 341 -1.09 -17.92 -1.07
N VAL A 342 -0.01 -18.65 -0.81
CA VAL A 342 0.30 -19.17 0.52
C VAL A 342 0.93 -18.06 1.34
N PHE A 343 0.32 -17.76 2.49
CA PHE A 343 0.73 -16.64 3.33
C PHE A 343 1.21 -17.05 4.73
N SER A 344 0.95 -18.29 5.17
CA SER A 344 1.51 -18.81 6.44
C SER A 344 1.54 -20.35 6.51
N ILE A 345 2.50 -20.91 7.24
CA ILE A 345 2.61 -22.35 7.59
C ILE A 345 2.55 -22.49 9.11
N SER A 346 1.82 -23.49 9.63
CA SER A 346 1.81 -23.78 11.06
C SER A 346 3.20 -24.18 11.60
N PRO A 347 3.48 -23.99 12.90
CA PRO A 347 4.76 -24.35 13.52
C PRO A 347 5.18 -25.82 13.32
N ASP A 348 4.23 -26.74 13.27
CA ASP A 348 4.48 -28.17 12.99
C ASP A 348 4.78 -28.47 11.51
N GLY A 349 4.54 -27.51 10.61
CA GLY A 349 4.69 -27.68 9.16
C GLY A 349 3.53 -28.41 8.47
N GLU A 350 2.49 -28.82 9.20
CA GLU A 350 1.43 -29.70 8.68
C GLU A 350 0.25 -28.94 8.05
N LYS A 351 0.10 -27.65 8.36
CA LYS A 351 -1.06 -26.84 7.96
C LYS A 351 -0.58 -25.64 7.17
N ILE A 352 -1.19 -25.42 6.01
CA ILE A 352 -0.84 -24.34 5.09
C ILE A 352 -2.04 -23.41 4.95
N LEU A 353 -1.86 -22.13 5.23
CA LEU A 353 -2.87 -21.10 4.98
C LEU A 353 -2.63 -20.48 3.61
N CYS A 354 -3.67 -20.52 2.77
CA CYS A 354 -3.64 -19.95 1.45
C CYS A 354 -4.91 -19.13 1.16
N ALA A 355 -4.80 -18.21 0.22
CA ALA A 355 -5.91 -17.37 -0.19
C ALA A 355 -5.94 -17.17 -1.70
N ASP A 356 -7.15 -17.01 -2.19
CA ASP A 356 -7.44 -16.52 -3.53
C ASP A 356 -8.38 -15.31 -3.45
N GLY A 357 -8.75 -14.75 -4.59
CA GLY A 357 -9.72 -13.66 -4.67
C GLY A 357 -11.14 -14.03 -4.24
N LEU A 358 -11.41 -15.28 -3.85
CA LEU A 358 -12.73 -15.81 -3.46
C LEU A 358 -12.79 -16.26 -1.99
N GLY A 359 -11.66 -16.25 -1.27
CA GLY A 359 -11.62 -16.62 0.13
C GLY A 359 -10.25 -17.03 0.66
N MET A 360 -10.28 -17.42 1.93
CA MET A 360 -9.16 -18.00 2.65
C MET A 360 -9.41 -19.48 2.92
N TYR A 361 -8.35 -20.26 2.88
CA TYR A 361 -8.40 -21.71 3.00
C TYR A 361 -7.24 -22.22 3.85
N MET A 362 -7.45 -23.37 4.45
CA MET A 362 -6.44 -24.14 5.15
C MET A 362 -6.31 -25.50 4.48
N LEU A 363 -5.08 -25.90 4.20
CA LEU A 363 -4.72 -27.21 3.66
C LEU A 363 -4.07 -28.06 4.74
N VAL A 364 -4.56 -29.28 4.93
CA VAL A 364 -4.03 -30.29 5.87
C VAL A 364 -4.02 -31.64 5.18
N GLU A 365 -2.85 -32.25 4.98
CA GLU A 365 -2.69 -33.55 4.30
C GLU A 365 -3.48 -33.68 2.97
N GLY A 366 -3.61 -32.58 2.22
CA GLY A 366 -4.36 -32.54 0.96
C GLY A 366 -5.88 -32.35 1.10
N SER A 367 -6.39 -32.28 2.33
CA SER A 367 -7.76 -31.82 2.61
C SER A 367 -7.80 -30.30 2.70
N GLU A 368 -8.82 -29.70 2.08
CA GLU A 368 -9.02 -28.25 2.07
C GLU A 368 -10.25 -27.86 2.88
N THR A 369 -10.08 -26.87 3.76
CA THR A 369 -11.17 -26.25 4.52
C THR A 369 -11.22 -24.77 4.21
N LYS A 370 -12.37 -24.27 3.73
CA LYS A 370 -12.60 -22.83 3.56
C LYS A 370 -12.80 -22.18 4.93
N LEU A 371 -12.03 -21.14 5.21
CA LEU A 371 -12.04 -20.40 6.47
C LEU A 371 -12.89 -19.13 6.38
N ALA A 372 -12.82 -18.40 5.26
CA ALA A 372 -13.54 -17.16 5.05
C ALA A 372 -13.86 -16.93 3.56
N ASP A 373 -14.93 -16.18 3.28
CA ASP A 373 -15.35 -15.82 1.91
C ASP A 373 -14.57 -14.65 1.30
N TYR A 374 -13.60 -14.11 2.03
CA TYR A 374 -12.70 -13.03 1.59
C TYR A 374 -11.34 -13.17 2.27
N LEU A 375 -10.30 -12.56 1.68
CA LEU A 375 -9.00 -12.43 2.31
C LEU A 375 -9.07 -11.38 3.42
N ILE A 376 -8.68 -11.78 4.63
CA ILE A 376 -8.43 -10.87 5.75
C ILE A 376 -6.95 -10.46 5.67
N PRO A 377 -6.64 -9.21 5.25
CA PRO A 377 -5.25 -8.77 5.15
C PRO A 377 -4.69 -8.58 6.56
N GLY A 378 -3.60 -9.26 6.91
CA GLY A 378 -3.00 -9.13 8.23
C GLY A 378 -1.83 -10.06 8.49
N VAL A 379 -1.27 -9.94 9.70
CA VAL A 379 -0.21 -10.82 10.20
C VAL A 379 -0.82 -12.01 10.92
N VAL A 380 -0.28 -13.21 10.63
CA VAL A 380 -0.73 -14.46 11.25
C VAL A 380 0.14 -14.80 12.46
N TYR A 381 -0.50 -15.08 13.59
CA TYR A 381 0.15 -15.57 14.80
C TYR A 381 -0.39 -16.94 15.17
N TRP A 382 0.42 -17.98 14.99
CA TRP A 382 0.08 -19.34 15.38
C TRP A 382 0.31 -19.59 16.87
N SER A 383 -0.57 -20.39 17.48
CA SER A 383 -0.26 -21.03 18.75
C SER A 383 0.85 -22.06 18.56
N ALA A 384 1.71 -22.25 19.56
CA ALA A 384 2.89 -23.12 19.44
C ALA A 384 2.54 -24.60 19.17
N ASP A 385 1.34 -25.04 19.55
CA ASP A 385 0.81 -26.38 19.30
C ASP A 385 0.04 -26.49 17.97
N SER A 386 0.02 -25.43 17.16
CA SER A 386 -0.65 -25.37 15.85
C SER A 386 -2.16 -25.60 15.89
N SER A 387 -2.81 -25.49 17.06
CA SER A 387 -4.26 -25.73 17.23
C SER A 387 -5.12 -24.50 16.94
N HIS A 388 -4.53 -23.29 17.05
CA HIS A 388 -5.19 -22.02 16.82
C HIS A 388 -4.26 -21.06 16.09
N PHE A 389 -4.86 -20.07 15.42
CA PHE A 389 -4.14 -18.90 14.97
C PHE A 389 -5.01 -17.66 15.06
N VAL A 390 -4.36 -16.51 15.13
CA VAL A 390 -5.02 -15.20 15.05
C VAL A 390 -4.48 -14.46 13.84
N ILE A 391 -5.36 -13.76 13.15
CA ILE A 391 -5.00 -12.77 12.13
C ILE A 391 -5.27 -11.39 12.70
N VAL A 392 -4.24 -10.54 12.71
CA VAL A 392 -4.37 -9.13 13.11
C VAL A 392 -4.26 -8.27 11.87
N THR A 393 -5.32 -7.51 11.57
CA THR A 393 -5.31 -6.59 10.43
C THR A 393 -4.39 -5.42 10.72
N GLU A 394 -3.58 -4.99 9.74
CA GLU A 394 -2.70 -3.83 9.89
C GLU A 394 -3.23 -2.70 9.02
N THR A 395 -3.61 -1.57 9.64
CA THR A 395 -3.91 -0.35 8.89
C THR A 395 -2.65 0.48 8.70
N TYR A 396 -2.04 0.36 7.52
CA TYR A 396 -0.98 1.28 7.09
C TYR A 396 -1.61 2.62 6.69
N GLN A 397 -1.54 3.63 7.56
CA GLN A 397 -1.74 5.01 7.11
C GLN A 397 -0.42 5.56 6.58
N VAL A 398 -0.27 5.58 5.25
CA VAL A 398 0.81 6.35 4.61
C VAL A 398 0.40 7.82 4.62
N ILE A 399 0.93 8.59 5.59
CA ILE A 399 0.86 10.05 5.56
C ILE A 399 2.28 10.56 5.34
N SER A 400 2.54 11.10 4.14
CA SER A 400 3.77 11.85 3.79
C SER A 400 5.09 11.16 4.14
N SER A 401 5.52 10.16 3.35
CA SER A 401 6.90 9.63 3.30
C SER A 401 7.56 9.17 4.62
N GLN A 402 6.81 9.12 5.72
CA GLN A 402 7.21 8.57 7.00
C GLN A 402 6.06 7.68 7.46
N ILE A 403 6.34 6.38 7.62
CA ILE A 403 5.41 5.45 8.26
C ILE A 403 5.34 5.88 9.72
N ILE A 404 4.29 6.60 10.09
CA ILE A 404 4.05 7.07 11.46
C ILE A 404 2.67 6.55 11.82
N ASN A 405 2.65 5.57 12.73
CA ASN A 405 1.52 4.83 13.30
C ASN A 405 1.14 3.53 12.59
N GLU A 406 1.54 2.42 13.20
CA GLU A 406 0.87 1.12 13.12
C GLU A 406 -0.39 1.19 14.02
N GLU A 407 -1.55 1.56 13.47
CA GLU A 407 -2.80 1.23 14.16
C GLU A 407 -3.10 -0.24 13.82
N TYR A 408 -2.96 -1.11 14.82
CA TYR A 408 -3.38 -2.50 14.74
C TYR A 408 -4.93 -2.53 14.68
N GLY A 409 -5.47 -3.09 13.61
CA GLY A 409 -6.92 -3.20 13.36
C GLY A 409 -7.55 -4.42 14.04
N ASP A 410 -8.71 -4.84 13.55
CA ASP A 410 -9.48 -5.98 14.05
C ASP A 410 -8.66 -7.28 14.09
N GLY A 411 -8.85 -8.05 15.17
CA GLY A 411 -8.28 -9.38 15.36
C GLY A 411 -9.30 -10.48 15.08
N PHE A 412 -8.90 -11.54 14.37
CA PHE A 412 -9.76 -12.68 14.06
C PHE A 412 -9.11 -13.97 14.57
N LEU A 413 -9.78 -14.66 15.50
CA LEU A 413 -9.35 -15.97 16.02
C LEU A 413 -9.95 -17.09 15.19
N PHE A 414 -9.10 -18.05 14.82
CA PHE A 414 -9.48 -19.26 14.12
C PHE A 414 -9.09 -20.48 14.93
N SER A 415 -10.04 -21.42 15.09
CA SER A 415 -9.75 -22.76 15.58
C SER A 415 -9.67 -23.74 14.42
N VAL A 416 -8.61 -24.55 14.41
CA VAL A 416 -8.25 -25.41 13.27
C VAL A 416 -9.23 -26.57 13.12
N ASP A 417 -9.64 -27.20 14.21
CA ASP A 417 -10.39 -28.47 14.19
C ASP A 417 -11.88 -28.33 13.85
N ASP A 418 -12.47 -27.18 14.13
CA ASP A 418 -13.89 -26.93 13.91
C ASP A 418 -14.18 -25.87 12.84
N GLY A 419 -13.12 -25.30 12.24
CA GLY A 419 -13.21 -24.25 11.23
C GLY A 419 -13.96 -23.00 11.71
N LYS A 420 -14.13 -22.83 13.03
CA LYS A 420 -14.87 -21.71 13.56
C LYS A 420 -14.01 -20.46 13.59
N VAL A 421 -14.54 -19.43 12.96
CA VAL A 421 -14.03 -18.06 13.05
C VAL A 421 -14.74 -17.36 14.19
N LYS A 422 -13.95 -16.74 15.06
CA LYS A 422 -14.43 -15.85 16.10
C LYS A 422 -13.76 -14.49 15.93
N GLU A 423 -14.55 -13.48 15.62
CA GLU A 423 -14.09 -12.10 15.65
C GLU A 423 -13.74 -11.72 17.10
N LEU A 424 -12.56 -11.15 17.28
CA LEU A 424 -12.09 -10.67 18.57
C LEU A 424 -12.34 -9.15 18.64
N GLY A 425 -13.36 -8.73 19.40
CA GLY A 425 -13.78 -7.33 19.54
C GLY A 425 -12.82 -6.43 20.34
N PHE A 426 -11.51 -6.67 20.26
CA PHE A 426 -10.48 -5.95 21.01
C PHE A 426 -10.11 -4.59 20.41
N SER A 427 -10.29 -4.42 19.11
CA SER A 427 -9.97 -3.22 18.33
C SER A 427 -10.75 -1.99 18.79
N ASP A 428 -12.07 -2.10 18.92
CA ASP A 428 -12.93 -1.03 19.48
C ASP A 428 -12.63 -0.73 20.96
N SER A 429 -11.99 -1.67 21.65
CA SER A 429 -11.69 -1.60 23.09
C SER A 429 -10.30 -1.05 23.39
N GLY A 430 -9.46 -0.83 22.36
CA GLY A 430 -8.11 -0.27 22.50
C GLY A 430 -7.05 -1.28 22.97
N TYR A 431 -7.21 -2.59 22.68
CA TYR A 431 -6.20 -3.60 23.02
C TYR A 431 -5.42 -4.09 21.80
N ASN A 432 -4.09 -4.16 21.92
CA ASN A 432 -3.18 -4.77 20.95
C ASN A 432 -2.86 -6.21 21.32
N ILE A 433 -2.75 -7.11 20.33
CA ILE A 433 -2.29 -8.48 20.54
C ILE A 433 -0.76 -8.50 20.49
N LEU A 434 -0.14 -8.93 21.59
CA LEU A 434 1.32 -8.97 21.73
C LEU A 434 1.92 -10.32 21.31
N GLY A 435 1.11 -11.38 21.34
CA GLY A 435 1.50 -12.76 21.06
C GLY A 435 0.71 -13.78 21.87
N TRP A 436 1.01 -15.06 21.68
CA TRP A 436 0.45 -16.15 22.49
C TRP A 436 1.22 -16.29 23.81
N LYS A 437 0.53 -16.60 24.91
CA LYS A 437 1.14 -17.07 26.18
C LYS A 437 1.18 -18.60 26.23
N GLY A 438 0.19 -19.23 25.62
CA GLY A 438 0.02 -20.67 25.52
C GLY A 438 -1.14 -20.96 24.55
N PRO A 439 -1.54 -22.23 24.38
CA PRO A 439 -2.52 -22.62 23.35
C PRO A 439 -3.89 -21.90 23.42
N GLU A 440 -4.26 -21.38 24.59
CA GLU A 440 -5.60 -20.84 24.85
C GLU A 440 -5.58 -19.40 25.38
N THR A 441 -4.40 -18.80 25.50
CA THR A 441 -4.25 -17.49 26.13
C THR A 441 -3.40 -16.57 25.27
N LEU A 442 -3.94 -15.41 24.95
CA LEU A 442 -3.23 -14.31 24.28
C LEU A 442 -2.74 -13.30 25.30
N TRP A 443 -1.57 -12.71 25.06
CA TRP A 443 -1.18 -11.47 25.73
C TRP A 443 -1.72 -10.28 24.96
N LEU A 444 -2.26 -9.34 25.72
CA LEU A 444 -2.78 -8.08 25.21
C LEU A 444 -2.05 -6.90 25.86
N GLU A 445 -1.95 -5.79 25.14
CA GLU A 445 -1.57 -4.47 25.67
C GLU A 445 -2.77 -3.53 25.60
N ASP A 446 -3.06 -2.82 26.68
CA ASP A 446 -4.02 -1.71 26.66
C ASP A 446 -3.34 -0.45 26.10
N GLN A 447 -3.79 0.03 24.93
CA GLN A 447 -3.29 1.26 24.30
C GLN A 447 -3.67 2.52 25.09
N TYR A 448 -4.75 2.46 25.88
CA TYR A 448 -5.26 3.58 26.67
C TYR A 448 -5.39 3.18 28.13
N PRO A 449 -4.26 2.85 28.80
CA PRO A 449 -4.26 2.24 30.11
C PRO A 449 -5.04 3.11 31.09
N ARG A 450 -6.21 2.63 31.51
CA ARG A 450 -7.05 3.28 32.53
C ARG A 450 -6.57 2.99 33.95
N SER A 451 -5.59 2.09 34.08
CA SER A 451 -4.98 1.61 35.32
C SER A 451 -3.44 1.67 35.24
N LEU A 452 -2.75 1.29 36.32
CA LEU A 452 -1.28 1.12 36.30
C LEU A 452 -0.83 -0.16 35.57
N GLU A 453 -1.78 -1.05 35.24
CA GLU A 453 -1.52 -2.31 34.57
C GLU A 453 -1.60 -2.10 33.05
N ARG A 454 -0.50 -2.38 32.34
CA ARG A 454 -0.40 -2.21 30.87
C ARG A 454 -0.73 -3.49 30.10
N TYR A 455 -0.40 -4.64 30.68
CA TYR A 455 -0.49 -5.94 30.00
C TYR A 455 -1.62 -6.77 30.57
N TYR A 456 -2.37 -7.42 29.68
CA TYR A 456 -3.52 -8.25 29.99
C TYR A 456 -3.37 -9.63 29.36
N GLU A 457 -4.18 -10.57 29.83
CA GLU A 457 -4.29 -11.93 29.32
C GLU A 457 -5.74 -12.17 28.92
N TYR A 458 -5.94 -12.61 27.68
CA TYR A 458 -7.25 -13.02 27.18
C TYR A 458 -7.30 -14.53 27.04
N ASN A 459 -8.28 -15.17 27.69
CA ASN A 459 -8.53 -16.59 27.56
C ASN A 459 -9.61 -16.86 26.50
N ILE A 460 -9.23 -17.57 25.43
CA ILE A 460 -10.11 -17.78 24.27
C ILE A 460 -11.35 -18.64 24.60
N LYS A 461 -11.27 -19.49 25.64
CA LYS A 461 -12.37 -20.37 26.06
C LYS A 461 -13.38 -19.67 26.96
N THR A 462 -12.92 -18.85 27.88
CA THR A 462 -13.79 -18.18 28.87
C THR A 462 -14.24 -16.80 28.44
N ASP A 463 -13.62 -16.22 27.41
CA ASP A 463 -13.82 -14.83 27.00
C ASP A 463 -13.43 -13.79 28.06
N GLU A 464 -12.63 -14.19 29.04
CA GLU A 464 -12.19 -13.30 30.11
C GLU A 464 -10.88 -12.59 29.74
N ILE A 465 -10.87 -11.27 29.95
CA ILE A 465 -9.65 -10.44 29.94
C ILE A 465 -9.29 -10.14 31.40
N LEU A 466 -8.09 -10.55 31.81
CA LEU A 466 -7.57 -10.34 33.16
C LEU A 466 -6.22 -9.64 33.11
N PRO A 467 -5.84 -8.83 34.12
CA PRO A 467 -4.50 -8.27 34.19
C PRO A 467 -3.42 -9.36 34.17
N SER A 468 -2.39 -9.16 33.35
CA SER A 468 -1.26 -10.08 33.28
C SER A 468 -0.37 -9.94 34.50
N ARG A 469 0.20 -11.05 34.96
CA ARG A 469 1.21 -11.07 36.03
C ARG A 469 2.65 -10.95 35.51
N ILE A 470 2.82 -10.70 34.21
CA ILE A 470 4.14 -10.61 33.58
C ILE A 470 4.87 -9.34 33.98
N THR A 471 6.14 -9.48 34.36
CA THR A 471 7.04 -8.35 34.64
C THR A 471 7.83 -8.03 33.38
N ALA A 472 7.17 -7.45 32.38
CA ALA A 472 7.81 -7.07 31.12
C ALA A 472 8.32 -5.61 31.15
N PRO A 473 9.38 -5.27 30.40
CA PRO A 473 9.81 -3.89 30.21
C PRO A 473 8.65 -3.01 29.70
N ALA A 474 8.61 -1.75 30.13
CA ALA A 474 7.59 -0.80 29.69
C ALA A 474 7.77 -0.32 28.25
N TRP A 475 8.81 -0.74 27.54
CA TRP A 475 8.96 -0.44 26.10
C TRP A 475 8.58 -1.63 25.22
N ALA A 476 8.26 -2.79 25.80
CA ALA A 476 8.02 -4.01 25.04
C ALA A 476 6.74 -3.90 24.21
N GLU A 477 6.88 -4.05 22.89
CA GLU A 477 5.78 -3.99 21.92
C GLU A 477 5.41 -5.38 21.41
N LYS A 478 6.31 -6.36 21.50
CA LYS A 478 6.10 -7.75 21.03
C LYS A 478 6.57 -8.76 22.07
N PHE A 479 5.77 -9.80 22.28
CA PHE A 479 6.03 -10.84 23.28
C PHE A 479 6.19 -12.18 22.57
N HIS A 480 7.35 -12.81 22.78
CA HIS A 480 7.72 -14.06 22.15
C HIS A 480 7.89 -15.12 23.24
N PRO A 481 6.90 -15.98 23.51
CA PRO A 481 7.03 -17.04 24.49
C PRO A 481 8.01 -18.11 24.02
N SER A 482 8.77 -18.66 24.96
CA SER A 482 9.50 -19.92 24.80
C SER A 482 8.60 -21.09 25.19
N PRO A 483 8.75 -22.27 24.55
CA PRO A 483 8.16 -23.53 25.02
C PRO A 483 8.48 -23.89 26.47
N LYS A 484 9.59 -23.38 27.02
CA LYS A 484 10.00 -23.57 28.43
C LYS A 484 9.41 -22.54 29.40
N GLY A 485 8.58 -21.60 28.93
CA GLY A 485 7.92 -20.59 29.75
C GLY A 485 8.72 -19.30 29.96
N TYR A 486 9.90 -19.17 29.37
CA TYR A 486 10.59 -17.89 29.23
C TYR A 486 9.86 -16.99 28.23
N VAL A 487 10.11 -15.68 28.29
CA VAL A 487 9.52 -14.71 27.35
C VAL A 487 10.60 -13.76 26.88
N ALA A 488 10.68 -13.60 25.57
CA ALA A 488 11.49 -12.60 24.90
C ALA A 488 10.60 -11.40 24.56
N TRP A 489 11.14 -10.21 24.75
CA TRP A 489 10.46 -8.95 24.48
C TRP A 489 11.28 -8.14 23.50
N SER A 490 10.64 -7.65 22.44
CA SER A 490 11.28 -6.79 21.46
C SER A 490 10.47 -5.52 21.20
N SER A 491 11.19 -4.48 20.79
CA SER A 491 10.65 -3.22 20.25
C SER A 491 11.70 -2.58 19.35
N SER A 492 11.36 -1.44 18.76
CA SER A 492 12.34 -0.56 18.10
C SER A 492 13.46 -0.06 19.04
N SER A 493 13.22 -0.09 20.36
CA SER A 493 14.11 0.45 21.40
C SER A 493 15.03 -0.60 22.02
N GLY A 494 14.83 -1.88 21.73
CA GLY A 494 15.72 -2.92 22.26
C GLY A 494 15.12 -4.31 22.29
N PHE A 495 15.93 -5.24 22.81
CA PHE A 495 15.63 -6.64 22.97
C PHE A 495 15.99 -7.09 24.39
N SER A 496 15.10 -7.83 25.03
CA SER A 496 15.30 -8.38 26.38
C SER A 496 14.59 -9.70 26.53
N MET A 497 14.95 -10.46 27.56
CA MET A 497 14.21 -11.67 27.93
C MET A 497 14.05 -11.77 29.44
N SER A 498 13.06 -12.55 29.88
CA SER A 498 12.94 -12.95 31.28
C SER A 498 13.77 -14.22 31.50
N PRO A 499 14.81 -14.18 32.35
CA PRO A 499 15.13 -15.30 33.21
C PRO A 499 14.24 -15.31 34.47
N GLU A 500 14.43 -16.32 35.33
CA GLU A 500 13.75 -16.47 36.63
C GLU A 500 13.94 -15.26 37.58
N ASP A 501 14.96 -14.42 37.34
CA ASP A 501 15.40 -13.32 38.21
C ASP A 501 15.05 -11.89 37.71
N GLY A 502 14.27 -11.75 36.63
CA GLY A 502 13.83 -10.45 36.06
C GLY A 502 14.43 -10.12 34.68
N PRO A 503 14.04 -9.02 34.01
CA PRO A 503 14.42 -8.75 32.62
C PRO A 503 15.93 -8.58 32.42
N GLN A 504 16.49 -9.34 31.48
CA GLN A 504 17.89 -9.24 31.03
C GLN A 504 17.92 -8.65 29.61
N GLU A 505 18.65 -7.54 29.45
CA GLU A 505 18.92 -6.95 28.13
C GLU A 505 19.91 -7.81 27.35
N LEU A 506 19.64 -7.99 26.06
CA LEU A 506 20.48 -8.75 25.13
C LEU A 506 20.89 -7.85 23.96
N THR A 507 22.04 -8.15 23.34
CA THR A 507 22.51 -7.45 22.15
C THR A 507 21.85 -8.02 20.89
N GLY A 508 21.82 -7.21 19.83
CA GLY A 508 21.23 -7.58 18.55
C GLY A 508 19.69 -7.52 18.54
N TYR A 509 19.09 -8.25 17.61
CA TYR A 509 17.64 -8.32 17.41
C TYR A 509 17.14 -9.76 17.58
N PHE A 510 16.00 -9.91 18.25
CA PHE A 510 15.31 -11.21 18.32
C PHE A 510 14.92 -11.69 16.92
N ILE A 511 15.21 -12.96 16.62
CA ILE A 511 14.71 -13.62 15.41
C ILE A 511 13.73 -14.73 15.76
N SER A 512 14.15 -15.67 16.61
CA SER A 512 13.31 -16.82 17.01
C SER A 512 13.81 -17.46 18.29
N TRP A 513 12.93 -18.15 19.03
CA TRP A 513 13.34 -19.18 19.97
C TRP A 513 13.85 -20.42 19.22
N THR A 514 14.76 -21.18 19.85
CA THR A 514 14.94 -22.59 19.46
C THR A 514 13.63 -23.35 19.76
N PRO A 515 13.24 -24.35 18.96
CA PRO A 515 11.95 -25.03 19.16
C PRO A 515 11.85 -25.80 20.47
N ASP A 516 12.96 -26.16 21.09
CA ASP A 516 13.00 -26.77 22.43
C ASP A 516 13.01 -25.71 23.56
N GLY A 517 13.06 -24.42 23.21
CA GLY A 517 13.10 -23.29 24.13
C GLY A 517 14.39 -23.16 24.95
N SER A 518 15.46 -23.91 24.63
CA SER A 518 16.75 -23.82 25.33
C SER A 518 17.55 -22.57 25.02
N GLY A 519 17.29 -21.92 23.89
CA GLY A 519 18.06 -20.76 23.46
C GLY A 519 17.33 -19.88 22.45
N LEU A 520 18.04 -18.90 21.96
CA LEU A 520 17.55 -17.88 21.03
C LEU A 520 18.42 -17.86 19.78
N LEU A 521 17.78 -17.59 18.64
CA LEU A 521 18.44 -17.10 17.45
C LEU A 521 18.28 -15.57 17.42
N VAL A 522 19.40 -14.86 17.36
CA VAL A 522 19.47 -13.39 17.32
C VAL A 522 20.25 -12.93 16.10
N ASP A 523 19.98 -11.71 15.63
CA ASP A 523 20.76 -11.04 14.59
C ASP A 523 21.70 -10.02 15.23
N ASP A 524 23.01 -10.25 15.12
CA ASP A 524 24.05 -9.31 15.55
C ASP A 524 25.10 -9.15 14.43
N GLY A 525 24.63 -8.73 13.26
CA GLY A 525 25.44 -8.66 12.04
C GLY A 525 25.56 -10.01 11.33
N GLY A 526 24.53 -10.86 11.48
CA GLY A 526 24.52 -12.26 11.12
C GLY A 526 23.81 -13.10 12.18
N PHE A 527 23.48 -14.35 11.86
CA PHE A 527 22.80 -15.23 12.79
C PHE A 527 23.72 -15.65 13.95
N CYS A 528 23.27 -15.45 15.18
CA CYS A 528 23.96 -15.88 16.39
C CYS A 528 23.03 -16.74 17.24
N VAL A 529 23.55 -17.85 17.78
CA VAL A 529 22.82 -18.71 18.72
C VAL A 529 23.21 -18.33 20.13
N TRP A 530 22.21 -18.00 20.95
CA TRP A 530 22.38 -17.68 22.35
C TRP A 530 21.79 -18.79 23.22
N SER A 531 22.60 -19.32 24.15
CA SER A 531 22.22 -20.46 25.00
C SER A 531 22.30 -20.16 26.51
N GLY A 532 22.36 -18.89 26.92
CA GLY A 532 22.46 -18.48 28.32
C GLY A 532 23.61 -17.52 28.65
N ASP A 533 24.68 -17.55 27.86
CA ASP A 533 25.90 -16.77 28.11
C ASP A 533 26.07 -15.66 27.05
N GLU A 534 27.06 -15.78 26.17
CA GLU A 534 27.30 -14.87 25.04
C GLU A 534 26.73 -15.45 23.74
N PRO A 535 26.21 -14.64 22.80
CA PRO A 535 25.77 -15.11 21.49
C PRO A 535 26.95 -15.71 20.69
N GLU A 536 26.82 -16.96 20.26
CA GLU A 536 27.80 -17.61 19.39
C GLU A 536 27.46 -17.35 17.91
N PRO A 537 28.35 -16.73 17.12
CA PRO A 537 28.12 -16.54 15.69
C PRO A 537 28.07 -17.88 14.95
N THR A 538 27.06 -18.04 14.11
CA THR A 538 26.92 -19.23 13.25
C THR A 538 27.76 -19.11 11.96
N GLY A 539 28.21 -17.90 11.63
CA GLY A 539 29.07 -17.59 10.46
C GLY A 539 28.30 -17.37 9.14
N VAL A 540 27.01 -17.12 9.25
CA VAL A 540 26.04 -17.22 8.16
C VAL A 540 24.98 -16.14 8.31
N GLU A 541 24.54 -15.62 7.18
CA GLU A 541 23.72 -14.42 7.09
C GLU A 541 22.61 -14.63 6.05
N GLY A 542 21.48 -13.97 6.25
CA GLY A 542 20.33 -14.17 5.39
C GLY A 542 19.01 -13.78 6.05
N ARG A 543 17.95 -14.35 5.52
CA ARG A 543 16.60 -14.27 6.09
C ARG A 543 16.20 -15.65 6.62
N LEU A 544 15.81 -15.72 7.89
CA LEU A 544 15.23 -16.92 8.49
C LEU A 544 13.89 -17.24 7.81
N LEU A 545 13.68 -18.51 7.48
CA LEU A 545 12.42 -19.01 6.94
C LEU A 545 11.59 -19.76 7.99
N GLY A 546 12.25 -20.35 8.98
CA GLY A 546 11.64 -21.04 10.13
C GLY A 546 12.46 -22.27 10.52
N TRP A 547 11.87 -23.16 11.33
CA TRP A 547 12.59 -24.30 11.90
C TRP A 547 12.14 -25.62 11.29
N ARG A 548 13.10 -26.48 10.96
CA ARG A 548 12.82 -27.85 10.53
C ARG A 548 12.49 -28.75 11.70
N ASN A 549 13.26 -28.62 12.76
CA ASN A 549 13.19 -29.37 14.00
C ASN A 549 13.95 -28.60 15.09
N ASP A 550 14.16 -29.22 16.25
CA ASP A 550 14.83 -28.64 17.41
C ASP A 550 16.28 -28.18 17.19
N ARG A 551 16.93 -28.59 16.10
CA ARG A 551 18.35 -28.30 15.82
C ARG A 551 18.63 -27.63 14.47
N VAL A 552 17.76 -27.82 13.47
CA VAL A 552 17.98 -27.29 12.12
C VAL A 552 17.01 -26.16 11.83
N PHE A 553 17.55 -24.99 11.48
CA PHE A 553 16.74 -23.89 10.94
C PHE A 553 16.98 -23.70 9.44
N TYR A 554 15.93 -23.28 8.73
CA TYR A 554 16.00 -22.93 7.32
C TYR A 554 16.32 -21.44 7.16
N TRP A 555 17.19 -21.11 6.22
CA TRP A 555 17.35 -19.74 5.76
C TRP A 555 17.44 -19.65 4.25
N THR A 556 17.39 -18.41 3.78
CA THR A 556 17.93 -18.02 2.48
C THR A 556 19.08 -17.02 2.66
N PRO A 557 20.22 -17.20 1.98
CA PRO A 557 21.28 -16.20 1.96
C PRO A 557 20.83 -14.94 1.20
N TRP A 558 21.37 -13.77 1.56
CA TRP A 558 21.11 -12.53 0.85
C TRP A 558 21.71 -12.58 -0.56
N ARG A 559 20.89 -12.40 -1.60
CA ARG A 559 21.34 -12.16 -2.98
C ARG A 559 20.90 -10.76 -3.41
N GLY A 560 21.86 -9.86 -3.60
CA GLY A 560 21.59 -8.44 -3.92
C GLY A 560 21.12 -8.15 -5.36
N LYS A 561 21.00 -9.16 -6.23
CA LYS A 561 20.63 -8.97 -7.65
C LYS A 561 19.29 -9.58 -8.06
N THR A 562 18.80 -10.60 -7.35
CA THR A 562 17.61 -11.39 -7.74
C THR A 562 16.78 -11.73 -6.52
N LEU A 563 15.45 -11.81 -6.66
CA LEU A 563 14.55 -12.28 -5.60
C LEU A 563 14.63 -13.80 -5.33
N PHE A 564 15.32 -14.53 -6.20
CA PHE A 564 15.51 -15.98 -6.10
C PHE A 564 16.80 -16.32 -5.37
N SER A 565 16.73 -17.33 -4.52
CA SER A 565 17.84 -17.75 -3.68
C SER A 565 17.78 -19.24 -3.35
N LYS A 566 18.89 -19.77 -2.81
CA LYS A 566 18.95 -21.16 -2.35
C LYS A 566 18.18 -21.33 -1.05
N LEU A 567 17.47 -22.45 -0.94
CA LEU A 567 17.05 -22.97 0.35
C LEU A 567 18.24 -23.65 1.02
N MET A 568 18.58 -23.16 2.20
CA MET A 568 19.66 -23.71 3.01
C MET A 568 19.13 -24.12 4.37
N GLY A 569 19.83 -25.04 5.03
CA GLY A 569 19.66 -25.37 6.43
C GLY A 569 20.94 -25.14 7.21
N TYR A 570 20.81 -24.90 8.51
CA TYR A 570 21.93 -24.89 9.43
C TYR A 570 21.59 -25.70 10.66
N ASP A 571 22.44 -26.68 10.96
CA ASP A 571 22.33 -27.51 12.15
C ASP A 571 23.16 -26.88 13.27
N ILE A 572 22.49 -26.38 14.32
CA ILE A 572 23.14 -25.61 15.40
C ILE A 572 24.08 -26.45 16.27
N GLU A 573 23.89 -27.77 16.31
CA GLU A 573 24.68 -28.67 17.15
C GLU A 573 25.97 -29.07 16.44
N SER A 574 25.85 -29.52 15.19
CA SER A 574 26.99 -29.94 14.36
C SER A 574 27.72 -28.76 13.70
N LYS A 575 27.08 -27.58 13.64
CA LYS A 575 27.55 -26.37 12.94
C LYS A 575 27.71 -26.59 11.43
N GLU A 576 26.99 -27.55 10.86
CA GLU A 576 27.01 -27.88 9.43
C GLU A 576 25.96 -27.09 8.65
N VAL A 577 26.34 -26.66 7.44
CA VAL A 577 25.45 -26.03 6.46
C VAL A 577 24.92 -27.10 5.52
N ILE A 578 23.59 -27.14 5.33
CA ILE A 578 22.88 -28.08 4.47
C ILE A 578 22.42 -27.32 3.22
N ASP A 579 22.88 -27.74 2.04
CA ASP A 579 22.37 -27.23 0.75
C ASP A 579 21.28 -28.16 0.23
N TYR A 580 20.04 -27.69 0.21
CA TYR A 580 18.89 -28.47 -0.29
C TYR A 580 18.82 -28.49 -1.83
N ASN A 581 19.75 -27.81 -2.51
CA ASN A 581 19.81 -27.66 -3.96
C ASN A 581 18.50 -27.12 -4.58
N ALA A 582 17.69 -26.39 -3.81
CA ALA A 582 16.43 -25.82 -4.26
C ALA A 582 16.55 -24.31 -4.42
N PHE A 583 15.99 -23.78 -5.50
CA PHE A 583 15.91 -22.33 -5.75
C PHE A 583 14.46 -21.87 -5.78
N GLY A 584 14.21 -20.70 -5.19
CA GLY A 584 12.89 -20.11 -5.15
C GLY A 584 12.93 -18.72 -4.53
N ALA A 585 11.83 -17.97 -4.66
CA ALA A 585 11.59 -16.80 -3.83
C ALA A 585 10.93 -17.29 -2.52
N TRP A 586 11.76 -17.76 -1.59
CA TRP A 586 11.30 -18.46 -0.38
C TRP A 586 10.51 -17.54 0.55
N ARG A 587 9.32 -18.00 0.94
CA ARG A 587 8.41 -17.26 1.81
C ARG A 587 8.60 -17.68 3.27
N GLU A 588 8.45 -18.97 3.55
CA GLU A 588 8.43 -19.55 4.89
C GLU A 588 8.76 -21.05 4.83
N ALA A 589 9.29 -21.61 5.91
CA ALA A 589 9.51 -23.05 6.05
C ALA A 589 9.42 -23.49 7.51
N ASN A 590 8.54 -24.43 7.81
CA ASN A 590 8.39 -25.03 9.14
C ASN A 590 8.24 -26.55 9.04
N GLY A 591 8.81 -27.28 9.99
CA GLY A 591 8.86 -28.74 9.95
C GLY A 591 9.51 -29.24 8.66
N ASN A 592 8.84 -30.17 7.99
CA ASN A 592 9.28 -30.67 6.69
C ASN A 592 8.65 -29.90 5.52
N THR A 593 8.03 -28.75 5.73
CA THR A 593 7.33 -28.01 4.67
C THR A 593 8.02 -26.68 4.41
N ALA A 594 8.34 -26.41 3.15
CA ALA A 594 8.84 -25.10 2.70
C ALA A 594 8.00 -24.58 1.53
N VAL A 595 7.85 -23.25 1.47
CA VAL A 595 7.04 -22.60 0.45
C VAL A 595 7.83 -21.51 -0.23
N ALA A 596 7.77 -21.48 -1.56
CA ALA A 596 8.29 -20.41 -2.40
C ALA A 596 7.18 -19.80 -3.25
N TRP A 597 7.28 -18.50 -3.53
CA TRP A 597 6.43 -17.82 -4.50
C TRP A 597 7.04 -17.87 -5.89
N ASN A 598 6.19 -18.00 -6.90
CA ASN A 598 6.57 -17.70 -8.28
C ASN A 598 6.36 -16.21 -8.56
N TYR A 599 7.38 -15.39 -8.29
CA TYR A 599 7.29 -13.93 -8.30
C TYR A 599 7.03 -13.31 -9.68
N VAL A 600 7.21 -14.08 -10.76
CA VAL A 600 6.89 -13.62 -12.12
C VAL A 600 5.40 -13.27 -12.27
N TYR A 601 4.53 -13.84 -11.41
CA TYR A 601 3.11 -13.50 -11.32
C TYR A 601 2.79 -12.30 -10.41
N LEU A 602 3.72 -11.86 -9.57
CA LEU A 602 3.57 -10.76 -8.59
C LEU A 602 4.22 -9.45 -9.04
N GLY A 603 5.36 -9.52 -9.74
CA GLY A 603 6.26 -8.38 -9.97
C GLY A 603 5.85 -7.38 -11.07
N GLY A 604 4.66 -7.49 -11.64
CA GLY A 604 4.20 -6.60 -12.72
C GLY A 604 3.21 -5.51 -12.31
N ILE A 605 2.58 -5.60 -11.14
CA ILE A 605 1.43 -4.75 -10.81
C ILE A 605 1.45 -4.40 -9.32
N ILE A 606 2.25 -3.40 -8.95
CA ILE A 606 1.97 -2.63 -7.73
C ILE A 606 0.73 -1.79 -8.03
N SER A 607 -0.37 -2.03 -7.31
CA SER A 607 -1.35 -0.99 -6.96
C SER A 607 -2.45 -1.59 -6.08
N SER A 608 -2.37 -1.21 -4.80
CA SER A 608 -3.37 -1.02 -3.73
C SER A 608 -4.89 -0.94 -4.04
N ARG A 609 -5.42 -1.52 -5.13
CA ARG A 609 -6.86 -1.58 -5.39
C ARG A 609 -7.34 -3.03 -5.48
N ALA A 610 -8.32 -3.36 -4.64
CA ALA A 610 -8.98 -4.67 -4.56
C ALA A 610 -9.70 -5.10 -5.85
N ASP A 611 -9.84 -4.19 -6.83
CA ASP A 611 -10.65 -4.38 -8.04
C ASP A 611 -9.84 -4.96 -9.21
N LEU A 612 -8.51 -4.78 -9.18
CA LEU A 612 -7.62 -5.44 -10.12
C LEU A 612 -7.44 -6.85 -9.63
N ARG A 613 -8.05 -7.85 -10.27
CA ARG A 613 -7.71 -9.26 -10.01
C ARG A 613 -6.20 -9.38 -10.22
N PRO A 614 -5.38 -9.51 -9.15
CA PRO A 614 -3.97 -9.77 -9.35
C PRO A 614 -3.91 -11.09 -10.11
N THR A 615 -2.95 -11.23 -11.03
CA THR A 615 -2.51 -12.58 -11.35
C THR A 615 -2.15 -13.23 -10.03
N GLN A 616 -2.95 -14.23 -9.62
CA GLN A 616 -2.77 -14.84 -8.32
C GLN A 616 -1.40 -15.50 -8.33
N PRO A 617 -0.55 -15.26 -7.32
CA PRO A 617 0.74 -15.90 -7.28
C PRO A 617 0.56 -17.41 -7.22
N ILE A 618 1.31 -18.11 -8.06
CA ILE A 618 1.50 -19.54 -7.90
C ILE A 618 2.43 -19.75 -6.71
N SER A 619 1.97 -20.52 -5.73
CA SER A 619 2.79 -20.95 -4.59
C SER A 619 3.28 -22.37 -4.83
N LEU A 620 4.59 -22.57 -4.68
CA LEU A 620 5.25 -23.87 -4.82
C LEU A 620 5.54 -24.40 -3.41
N VAL A 621 4.98 -25.56 -3.08
CA VAL A 621 5.14 -26.23 -1.78
C VAL A 621 6.08 -27.41 -1.93
N TYR A 622 7.06 -27.49 -1.04
CA TYR A 622 8.09 -28.53 -1.00
C TYR A 622 7.98 -29.30 0.33
N PHE A 623 7.92 -30.62 0.26
CA PHE A 623 8.04 -31.53 1.39
C PHE A 623 9.48 -32.06 1.46
N ILE A 624 10.23 -31.55 2.42
CA ILE A 624 11.65 -31.81 2.60
C ILE A 624 11.82 -33.11 3.39
N PRO A 625 12.49 -34.13 2.82
CA PRO A 625 12.63 -35.45 3.42
C PRO A 625 13.60 -35.46 4.61
#